data_AF-A0A7C7CBD6-F1
#
_entry.id   AF-A0A7C7CBD6-F1
#
_cell.length_a   1.000
_cell.length_b   1.000
_cell.length_c   1.000
_cell.angle_alpha   90.00
_cell.angle_beta   90.00
_cell.angle_gamma   90.00
#
_symmetry.space_group_name_H-M   'P 1'
#
loop_
_entity.id
_entity.type
_entity.pdbx_description
1 polymer ?
#
loop_
_entity_poly.entity_id
_entity_poly.type
_entity_poly.pdbx_seq_one_letter_code
_entity_poly.pdbx_strand_id
1 'polypeptide(L)' 'MNHLHKSGPKVGTYLGRPIFKSINDDEHNYTFDRIAPYAEGWTPHQLGKQELMLEPGLIYTRCA' A
#
# COMPACT_ATOMS: atom_id res chain seq x y z
N MET A 1 -17.01 -0.87 -4.64
CA MET A 1 -15.65 -1.36 -5.00
C MET A 1 -14.76 -0.14 -4.90
N ASN A 2 -13.89 -0.05 -3.88
CA ASN A 2 -13.05 1.13 -3.72
C ASN A 2 -11.97 1.10 -4.80
N HIS A 3 -12.00 2.06 -5.72
CA HIS A 3 -10.99 2.17 -6.78
C HIS A 3 -9.79 2.94 -6.22
N LEU A 4 -8.63 2.29 -6.19
CA LEU A 4 -7.39 2.97 -5.80
C LEU A 4 -6.81 3.70 -7.00
N HIS A 5 -6.71 5.01 -6.89
CA HIS A 5 -6.08 5.91 -7.85
C HIS A 5 -4.64 6.21 -7.42
N LYS A 6 -3.79 6.44 -8.43
CA LYS A 6 -2.37 6.78 -8.23
C LYS A 6 -2.26 8.29 -8.24
N SER A 7 -1.82 8.88 -7.14
CA SER A 7 -1.71 10.35 -7.00
C SER A 7 -0.26 10.83 -6.93
N GLY A 8 0.68 9.97 -6.54
CA GLY A 8 2.11 10.31 -6.40
C GLY A 8 3.00 9.78 -7.53
N PRO A 9 4.26 10.25 -7.61
CA PRO A 9 5.24 9.71 -8.56
C PRO A 9 5.57 8.24 -8.26
N LYS A 10 6.01 7.50 -9.28
CA LYS A 10 6.60 6.17 -9.10
C LYS A 10 7.92 6.32 -8.34
N VAL A 11 8.05 5.60 -7.22
CA VAL A 11 9.26 5.62 -6.36
C VAL A 11 10.06 4.32 -6.43
N GLY A 12 9.48 3.26 -7.01
CA GLY A 12 10.17 1.98 -7.11
C GLY A 12 9.38 0.94 -7.89
N THR A 13 9.91 -0.28 -7.89
CA THR A 13 9.25 -1.46 -8.45
C THR A 13 9.50 -2.62 -7.49
N TYR A 14 8.46 -3.40 -7.17
CA TYR A 14 8.58 -4.62 -6.38
C TYR A 14 7.84 -5.75 -7.07
N LEU A 15 8.54 -6.87 -7.30
CA LEU A 15 8.02 -8.04 -8.03
C LEU A 15 7.34 -7.66 -9.36
N GLY A 16 7.96 -6.75 -10.12
CA GLY A 16 7.44 -6.27 -11.40
C GLY A 16 6.29 -5.26 -11.31
N ARG A 17 5.80 -4.94 -10.11
CA ARG A 17 4.74 -3.94 -9.91
C ARG A 17 5.32 -2.59 -9.51
N PRO A 18 4.85 -1.47 -10.12
CA PRO A 18 5.30 -0.14 -9.71
C PRO A 18 4.81 0.20 -8.30
N ILE A 19 5.70 0.79 -7.50
CA ILE A 19 5.38 1.41 -6.21
C ILE A 19 5.21 2.90 -6.46
N PHE A 20 4.08 3.45 -6.06
CA PHE A 20 3.81 4.88 -6.11
C PHE A 20 4.04 5.48 -4.73
N LYS A 21 4.55 6.72 -4.66
CA LYS A 21 4.73 7.41 -3.38
C LYS A 21 3.41 7.54 -2.62
N SER A 22 2.33 7.79 -3.36
CA SER A 22 1.00 8.01 -2.81
C SER A 22 -0.06 7.40 -3.72
N ILE A 23 -1.07 6.83 -3.08
CA ILE A 23 -2.30 6.32 -3.69
C ILE A 23 -3.49 6.88 -2.92
N ASN A 24 -4.66 6.89 -3.51
CA ASN A 24 -5.88 7.34 -2.85
C ASN A 24 -7.10 6.52 -3.27
N ASP A 25 -8.06 6.40 -2.37
CA ASP A 25 -9.43 6.04 -2.73
C ASP A 25 -10.29 7.32 -2.74
N ASP A 26 -11.59 7.19 -3.02
CA ASP A 26 -12.52 8.32 -3.06
C ASP A 26 -12.57 9.14 -1.76
N GLU A 27 -12.20 8.55 -0.62
CA GLU A 27 -12.31 9.17 0.72
C GLU A 27 -10.95 9.43 1.39
N HIS A 28 -9.88 8.74 0.98
CA HIS A 28 -8.63 8.65 1.73
C HIS A 28 -7.38 8.72 0.86
N ASN A 29 -6.37 9.44 1.34
CA ASN A 29 -5.03 9.43 0.77
C ASN A 29 -4.11 8.53 1.61
N TYR A 30 -3.30 7.72 0.95
CA TYR A 30 -2.32 6.85 1.56
C TYR A 30 -0.92 7.11 0.97
N THR A 31 0.10 7.00 1.81
CA THR A 31 1.50 7.13 1.43
C THR A 31 2.22 5.80 1.61
N PHE A 32 3.07 5.45 0.67
CA PHE A 32 3.88 4.23 0.76
C PHE A 32 4.76 4.28 2.00
N ASP A 33 4.70 3.21 2.80
CA ASP A 33 5.44 3.09 4.05
C ASP A 33 6.55 2.04 3.93
N ARG A 34 6.19 0.78 3.68
CA ARG A 34 7.13 -0.34 3.64
C ARG A 34 6.64 -1.51 2.79
N ILE A 35 7.54 -2.45 2.53
CA ILE A 35 7.22 -3.75 1.94
C ILE A 35 7.17 -4.78 3.06
N ALA A 36 6.09 -5.53 3.16
CA ALA A 36 5.96 -6.65 4.07
C ALA A 36 6.98 -7.75 3.70
N PRO A 37 7.72 -8.31 4.68
CA PRO A 37 8.60 -9.44 4.42
C PRO A 37 7.77 -10.64 3.93
N TYR A 38 8.24 -11.31 2.88
CA TYR A 38 7.61 -12.52 2.37
C TYR A 38 7.69 -13.66 3.39
N ALA A 39 6.66 -13.80 4.23
CA ALA A 39 6.44 -14.98 5.07
C ALA A 39 5.35 -15.87 4.44
N GLU A 40 5.53 -17.19 4.41
CA GLU A 40 4.42 -18.09 4.06
C GLU A 40 3.32 -17.99 5.13
N GLY A 41 2.06 -17.80 4.70
CA GLY A 41 0.91 -17.74 5.61
C GLY A 41 0.62 -16.37 6.20
N TRP A 42 0.49 -15.33 5.36
CA TRP A 42 0.07 -13.99 5.78
C TRP A 42 -1.32 -14.02 6.40
N THR A 43 -1.38 -14.23 7.71
CA THR A 43 -2.42 -13.59 8.47
C THR A 43 -2.16 -12.09 8.32
N PRO A 44 -3.18 -11.26 8.02
CA PRO A 44 -3.07 -9.79 7.97
C PRO A 44 -2.80 -9.21 9.37
N HIS A 45 -1.95 -9.87 10.16
CA HIS A 45 -1.60 -9.55 11.51
C HIS A 45 -1.01 -8.14 11.49
N GLN A 46 -1.86 -7.23 11.94
CA GLN A 46 -1.54 -5.87 12.35
C GLN A 46 -1.26 -4.88 11.22
N LEU A 47 -2.11 -4.84 10.19
CA LEU A 47 -2.42 -3.51 9.65
C LEU A 47 -3.15 -2.74 10.75
N GLY A 48 -2.53 -1.69 11.28
CA GLY A 48 -3.19 -0.73 12.15
C GLY A 48 -4.43 -0.16 11.46
N LYS A 49 -5.32 0.51 12.21
CA LYS A 49 -6.60 1.07 11.69
C LYS A 49 -6.46 2.02 10.48
N GLN A 50 -5.23 2.37 10.10
CA GLN A 50 -4.88 3.32 9.06
C GLN A 50 -3.90 2.75 8.02
N GLU A 51 -3.62 1.45 8.04
CA GLU A 51 -2.72 0.81 7.07
C GLU A 51 -3.50 -0.01 6.03
N LEU A 52 -3.05 0.05 4.78
CA LEU A 52 -3.58 -0.67 3.64
C LEU A 52 -2.47 -1.51 3.03
N MET A 53 -2.67 -2.82 2.95
CA MET A 53 -1.77 -3.73 2.25
C MET A 53 -2.30 -4.05 0.86
N LEU A 54 -1.47 -3.84 -0.15
CA LEU A 54 -1.71 -4.28 -1.52
C LEU A 54 -0.80 -5.44 -1.86
N GLU A 55 -1.32 -6.43 -2.57
CA GLU A 55 -0.49 -7.52 -3.07
C GLU A 55 0.57 -7.01 -4.06
N PRO A 56 1.83 -7.46 -3.95
CA PRO A 56 2.31 -8.61 -3.17
C PRO A 56 3.01 -8.21 -1.85
N GLY A 57 2.47 -7.26 -1.08
CA GLY A 57 3.03 -6.84 0.22
C GLY A 57 3.34 -5.37 0.38
N LEU A 58 2.82 -4.51 -0.49
CA LEU A 58 3.04 -3.06 -0.38
C LEU A 58 2.13 -2.50 0.73
N ILE A 59 2.72 -1.95 1.78
CA ILE A 59 1.98 -1.31 2.87
C ILE A 59 1.96 0.21 2.63
N TYR A 60 0.76 0.76 2.66
CA TYR A 60 0.50 2.20 2.59
C TYR A 60 -0.21 2.66 3.85
N THR A 61 0.19 3.80 4.39
CA THR A 61 -0.41 4.38 5.60
C THR A 61 -1.26 5.58 5.21
N ARG A 62 -2.48 5.67 5.74
CA ARG A 62 -3.38 6.80 5.56
C ARG A 62 -2.68 8.05 6.08
N CYS A 63 -2.57 9.06 5.22
CA CYS A 63 -2.15 10.38 5.64
C CYS A 63 -3.32 10.98 6.44
N ALA A 64 -3.09 11.31 7.71
CA ALA A 64 -4.07 12.03 8.53
C ALA A 64 -4.32 13.44 7.96
#